data_AF-A0A365TLT9-F1
#
_entry.id   AF-A0A365TLT9-F1
#
_cell.length_a   1.000
_cell.length_b   1.000
_cell.length_c   1.000
_cell.angle_alpha   90.00
_cell.angle_beta   90.00
_cell.angle_gamma   90.00
#
_symmetry.space_group_name_H-M   'P 1'
#
loop_
_entity.id
_entity.type
_entity.pdbx_description
1 polymer ?
#
loop_
_entity_poly.entity_id
_entity_poly.type
_entity_poly.pdbx_seq_one_letter_code
_entity_poly.pdbx_strand_id
1 'polypeptide(L)'
;MGEQSSSADTPLWSVVELDQFHTPEQTQASQWRRSLRSISSWLGGKNDTEQQVKNESELRKLPEVRLSHLVPPIDWAPAASALTQQLESLQAPVTFFITTPYSGHDAVVTHWAEKQSVACLPPPTLSELAEGGTQWVERCAHHRQWAVPALQRYFLRHTQGIQGIREFLERALSGRLGQGVIGCDSWTYAYLQQVIGIDGAPVYTLQSIEGEQLARYFAEIAAHGGQPPPVYSTRTGKQVLADSTAKRDKNEKHPNQELQRLAAHCRGHIGIAWHYWRERLREPTAGDKEALWMFDAHAEAELSTNTGDKATLVLHALLIHGGLDDHSLGKVLPFSHHEALNARLALQRKGIISSYEGRWQVAPLSHASVRQLLQSRNYLVDPL
;
A
#
# COMPACT_ATOMS: atom_id res chain seq x y z
N MET A 1 19.16 30.65 -1.05
CA MET A 1 17.71 30.76 -1.32
C MET A 1 17.44 29.90 -2.55
N GLY A 2 17.07 28.64 -2.35
CA GLY A 2 16.66 27.77 -3.45
C GLY A 2 15.20 28.06 -3.75
N GLU A 3 14.88 28.31 -5.01
CA GLU A 3 13.50 28.34 -5.50
C GLU A 3 12.89 26.96 -5.20
N GLN A 4 11.94 26.91 -4.25
CA GLN A 4 11.12 25.72 -4.06
C GLN A 4 10.26 25.60 -5.32
N SER A 5 10.57 24.61 -6.15
CA SER A 5 9.72 24.22 -7.27
C SER A 5 8.30 24.00 -6.73
N SER A 6 7.31 24.60 -7.40
CA SER A 6 5.93 24.47 -6.97
C SER A 6 5.54 22.99 -7.02
N SER A 7 4.97 22.46 -5.94
CA SER A 7 4.59 21.04 -5.82
C SER A 7 3.64 20.56 -6.94
N ALA A 8 3.00 21.49 -7.65
CA ALA A 8 2.13 21.25 -8.80
C ALA A 8 2.84 20.64 -10.02
N ASP A 9 4.17 20.73 -10.14
CA ASP A 9 4.93 20.17 -11.28
C ASP A 9 5.50 18.77 -10.99
N THR A 10 5.33 18.26 -9.77
CA THR A 10 5.86 16.93 -9.41
C THR A 10 5.01 15.83 -10.06
N PRO A 11 5.62 14.88 -10.81
CA PRO A 11 4.89 13.77 -11.41
C PRO A 11 4.24 12.91 -10.32
N LEU A 12 3.04 12.38 -10.60
CA LEU A 12 2.33 11.48 -9.68
C LEU A 12 3.07 10.14 -9.53
N TRP A 13 3.58 9.63 -10.66
CA TRP A 13 4.25 8.35 -10.77
C TRP A 13 5.75 8.58 -10.93
N SER A 14 6.46 8.73 -9.81
CA SER A 14 7.91 8.83 -9.78
C SER A 14 8.50 7.53 -9.23
N VAL A 15 9.38 6.91 -10.00
CA VAL A 15 10.16 5.73 -9.58
C VAL A 15 11.53 6.23 -9.18
N VAL A 16 11.96 5.88 -7.96
CA VAL A 16 13.22 6.31 -7.34
C VAL A 16 13.98 5.11 -6.81
N GLU A 17 15.29 5.25 -6.66
CA GLU A 17 16.10 4.27 -5.93
C GLU A 17 15.66 4.20 -4.46
N LEU A 18 15.79 3.03 -3.83
CA LEU A 18 15.29 2.79 -2.48
C LEU A 18 15.89 3.75 -1.43
N ASP A 19 17.14 4.16 -1.59
CA ASP A 19 17.83 5.09 -0.68
C ASP A 19 17.39 6.56 -0.85
N GLN A 20 16.77 6.88 -1.98
CA GLN A 20 16.20 8.20 -2.30
C GLN A 20 14.74 8.33 -1.86
N PHE A 21 14.10 7.22 -1.47
CA PHE A 21 12.75 7.21 -0.97
C PHE A 21 12.64 8.06 0.31
N HIS A 22 11.69 8.97 0.31
CA HIS A 22 11.36 9.77 1.50
C HIS A 22 9.85 9.77 1.72
N THR A 23 9.44 9.67 2.98
CA THR A 23 8.03 9.81 3.37
C THR A 23 7.57 11.26 3.26
N PRO A 24 6.26 11.51 3.16
CA PRO A 24 5.73 12.86 3.04
C PRO A 24 6.19 13.78 4.16
N GLU A 25 6.35 15.08 3.87
CA GLU A 25 6.77 16.06 4.86
C GLU A 25 5.86 16.01 6.10
N GLN A 26 6.46 15.83 7.27
CA GLN A 26 5.73 15.82 8.52
C GLN A 26 5.10 17.20 8.73
N THR A 27 3.79 17.32 8.51
CA THR A 27 3.00 18.13 9.45
C THR A 27 3.37 17.64 10.86
N GLN A 28 3.55 18.53 11.84
CA GLN A 28 4.02 18.24 13.21
C GLN A 28 3.15 17.18 13.93
N ALA A 29 3.18 15.94 13.45
CA ALA A 29 2.37 14.80 13.83
C ALA A 29 2.99 14.07 15.03
N SER A 30 4.19 14.48 15.43
CA SER A 30 4.80 14.10 16.71
C SER A 30 4.01 14.62 17.92
N GLN A 31 3.10 15.59 17.75
CA GLN A 31 2.19 16.06 18.81
C GLN A 31 0.87 15.27 18.88
N TRP A 32 0.55 14.41 17.90
CA TRP A 32 -0.72 13.67 17.88
C TRP A 32 -0.77 12.46 18.83
N ARG A 33 0.39 11.97 19.31
CA ARG A 33 0.45 10.81 20.21
C ARG A 33 -0.17 11.04 21.59
N ARG A 34 -0.65 12.25 21.94
CA ARG A 34 -1.13 12.58 23.29
C ARG A 34 -2.52 13.23 23.43
N SER A 35 -3.19 13.72 22.37
CA SER A 35 -4.47 14.46 22.54
C SER A 35 -5.73 13.68 22.14
N LEU A 36 -5.70 12.35 22.14
CA LEU A 36 -6.87 11.51 21.79
C LEU A 36 -7.49 10.78 22.99
N ARG A 37 -7.09 11.13 24.22
CA ARG A 37 -7.90 10.81 25.41
C ARG A 37 -8.72 12.04 25.77
N SER A 38 -10.04 11.88 25.64
CA SER A 38 -11.11 12.80 26.07
C SER A 38 -11.11 14.21 25.47
N ILE A 39 -11.96 14.44 24.46
CA ILE A 39 -12.82 15.64 24.44
C ILE A 39 -14.20 15.23 23.90
N SER A 40 -14.98 14.59 24.76
CA SER A 40 -16.43 14.72 24.73
C SER A 40 -16.83 15.71 25.82
N SER A 41 -16.89 16.99 25.48
CA SER A 41 -17.81 17.99 26.04
C SER A 41 -17.37 19.42 25.70
N TRP A 42 -18.27 20.10 24.99
CA TRP A 42 -18.62 21.52 25.16
C TRP A 42 -17.70 22.64 24.63
N LEU A 43 -18.16 23.30 23.56
CA LEU A 43 -18.46 24.74 23.39
C LEU A 43 -18.42 25.05 21.89
N GLY A 44 -19.50 25.48 21.21
CA GLY A 44 -20.49 26.45 21.66
C GLY A 44 -20.00 27.87 21.40
N GLY A 45 -19.69 28.20 20.14
CA GLY A 45 -19.30 29.54 19.71
C GLY A 45 -19.65 29.76 18.24
N LYS A 46 -20.73 30.51 18.00
CA LYS A 46 -21.18 30.96 16.67
C LYS A 46 -20.11 31.84 16.03
N ASN A 47 -19.78 31.54 14.78
CA ASN A 47 -19.29 32.51 13.80
C ASN A 47 -19.80 32.14 12.41
N ASP A 48 -20.42 33.11 11.74
CA ASP A 48 -21.21 33.04 10.51
C ASP A 48 -20.38 32.77 9.24
N THR A 49 -19.89 31.54 9.11
CA THR A 49 -19.57 30.93 7.80
C THR A 49 -20.12 29.50 7.79
N GLU A 50 -21.44 29.38 7.88
CA GLU A 50 -22.17 28.10 7.84
C GLU A 50 -22.33 27.61 6.39
N GLN A 51 -21.29 26.98 5.85
CA GLN A 51 -21.50 25.82 4.99
C GLN A 51 -21.39 24.57 5.86
N GLN A 52 -22.57 24.19 6.38
CA GLN A 52 -22.98 22.93 7.00
C GLN A 52 -21.84 21.96 7.36
N VAL A 53 -21.32 22.01 8.58
CA VAL A 53 -20.78 20.79 9.18
C VAL A 53 -21.96 19.83 9.34
N LYS A 54 -22.16 18.92 8.39
CA LYS A 54 -23.24 17.91 8.47
C LYS A 54 -22.94 16.96 9.61
N ASN A 55 -23.95 16.67 10.41
CA ASN A 55 -23.83 15.72 11.50
C ASN A 55 -23.57 14.32 10.93
N GLU A 56 -22.64 13.58 11.52
CA GLU A 56 -22.23 12.25 11.07
C GLU A 56 -23.42 11.27 11.00
N SER A 57 -24.45 11.45 11.83
CA SER A 57 -25.70 10.68 11.81
C SER A 57 -26.52 10.83 10.53
N GLU A 58 -26.29 11.89 9.75
CA GLU A 58 -26.99 12.18 8.50
C GLU A 58 -26.26 11.59 7.28
N LEU A 59 -25.11 10.97 7.48
CA LEU A 59 -24.24 10.46 6.43
C LEU A 59 -24.28 8.93 6.41
N ARG A 60 -24.27 8.34 5.21
CA ARG A 60 -24.25 6.88 5.02
C ARG A 60 -23.13 6.45 4.08
N LYS A 61 -22.72 5.18 4.19
CA LYS A 61 -21.76 4.57 3.26
C LYS A 61 -22.31 4.60 1.84
N LEU A 62 -21.44 4.84 0.86
CA LEU A 62 -21.82 4.74 -0.54
C LEU A 62 -22.09 3.28 -0.91
N PRO A 63 -23.09 3.00 -1.75
CA PRO A 63 -23.23 1.68 -2.39
C PRO A 63 -21.97 1.33 -3.18
N GLU A 64 -21.56 0.05 -3.16
CA GLU A 64 -20.30 -0.40 -3.77
C GLU A 64 -20.17 -0.07 -5.27
N VAL A 65 -21.29 -0.12 -6.00
CA VAL A 65 -21.34 0.25 -7.42
C VAL A 65 -20.99 1.73 -7.59
N ARG A 66 -21.61 2.62 -6.80
CA ARG A 66 -21.35 4.06 -6.85
C ARG A 66 -19.90 4.37 -6.43
N LEU A 67 -19.40 3.70 -5.40
CA LEU A 67 -18.03 3.86 -4.92
C LEU A 67 -17.01 3.41 -5.97
N SER A 68 -17.27 2.30 -6.67
CA SER A 68 -16.41 1.79 -7.75
C SER A 68 -16.42 2.68 -8.99
N HIS A 69 -17.52 3.40 -9.25
CA HIS A 69 -17.48 4.51 -10.19
C HIS A 69 -16.64 5.66 -9.65
N LEU A 70 -16.94 6.22 -8.48
CA LEU A 70 -16.24 7.43 -8.01
C LEU A 70 -14.75 7.26 -7.72
N VAL A 71 -14.34 6.07 -7.33
CA VAL A 71 -12.96 5.77 -6.92
C VAL A 71 -12.57 4.43 -7.54
N PRO A 72 -12.39 4.33 -8.86
CA PRO A 72 -12.10 3.07 -9.52
C PRO A 72 -10.77 2.46 -9.03
N PRO A 73 -10.51 1.16 -9.27
CA PRO A 73 -9.20 0.55 -9.01
C PRO A 73 -8.07 1.37 -9.62
N ILE A 74 -6.93 1.40 -8.94
CA ILE A 74 -5.76 2.17 -9.39
C ILE A 74 -5.26 1.60 -10.72
N ASP A 75 -5.10 2.46 -11.73
CA ASP A 75 -4.37 2.14 -12.95
C ASP A 75 -2.85 2.27 -12.69
N TRP A 76 -2.15 1.15 -12.84
CA TRP A 76 -0.70 1.04 -12.61
C TRP A 76 0.12 1.16 -13.89
N ALA A 77 -0.50 1.27 -15.07
CA ALA A 77 0.23 1.41 -16.35
C ALA A 77 1.13 2.66 -16.42
N PRO A 78 0.76 3.83 -15.84
CA PRO A 78 1.67 4.97 -15.76
C PRO A 78 2.91 4.69 -14.91
N ALA A 79 2.76 3.99 -13.78
CA ALA A 79 3.89 3.57 -12.93
C ALA A 79 4.82 2.59 -13.67
N ALA A 80 4.28 1.66 -14.46
CA ALA A 80 5.08 0.79 -15.31
C ALA A 80 5.86 1.56 -16.40
N SER A 81 5.29 2.64 -16.91
CA SER A 81 5.99 3.54 -17.84
C SER A 81 7.11 4.32 -17.16
N ALA A 82 6.90 4.80 -15.93
CA ALA A 82 7.95 5.42 -15.12
C ALA A 82 9.08 4.42 -14.78
N LEU A 83 8.72 3.17 -14.46
CA LEU A 83 9.71 2.10 -14.25
C LEU A 83 10.52 1.83 -15.52
N THR A 84 9.87 1.79 -16.69
CA THR A 84 10.57 1.61 -17.98
C THR A 84 11.66 2.67 -18.16
N GLN A 85 11.33 3.95 -17.92
CA GLN A 85 12.28 5.05 -18.06
C GLN A 85 13.50 4.90 -17.14
N GLN A 86 13.30 4.42 -15.90
CA GLN A 86 14.42 4.16 -14.98
C GLN A 86 15.31 3.01 -15.45
N LEU A 87 14.74 2.00 -16.10
CA LEU A 87 15.48 0.80 -16.52
C LEU A 87 16.20 0.94 -17.87
N GLU A 88 15.85 1.93 -18.71
CA GLU A 88 16.37 2.08 -20.09
C GLU A 88 17.90 2.10 -20.20
N SER A 89 18.59 2.66 -19.20
CA SER A 89 20.06 2.78 -19.19
C SER A 89 20.77 1.85 -18.19
N LEU A 90 20.00 1.07 -17.42
CA LEU A 90 20.54 0.28 -16.33
C LEU A 90 21.13 -1.03 -16.84
N GLN A 91 22.39 -1.28 -16.51
CA GLN A 91 23.06 -2.55 -16.78
C GLN A 91 23.23 -3.34 -15.50
N ALA A 92 22.17 -4.08 -15.13
CA ALA A 92 22.20 -5.00 -14.00
C ALA A 92 21.62 -6.37 -14.42
N PRO A 93 22.16 -7.49 -13.89
CA PRO A 93 21.57 -8.80 -14.12
C PRO A 93 20.12 -8.88 -13.60
N VAL A 94 19.87 -8.27 -12.44
CA VAL A 94 18.55 -8.25 -11.82
C VAL A 94 18.31 -6.87 -11.23
N THR A 95 17.08 -6.39 -11.38
CA THR A 95 16.59 -5.19 -10.70
C THR A 95 15.35 -5.53 -9.88
N PHE A 96 15.27 -5.01 -8.66
CA PHE A 96 14.09 -5.13 -7.82
C PHE A 96 13.20 -3.89 -7.95
N PHE A 97 11.90 -4.10 -8.02
CA PHE A 97 10.88 -3.08 -7.85
C PHE A 97 10.02 -3.47 -6.64
N ILE A 98 10.14 -2.71 -5.56
CA ILE A 98 9.48 -3.03 -4.29
C ILE A 98 8.44 -1.98 -3.94
N THR A 99 7.29 -2.42 -3.44
CA THR A 99 6.27 -1.53 -2.89
C THR A 99 5.66 -2.15 -1.63
N THR A 100 4.99 -1.35 -0.81
CA THR A 100 4.23 -1.87 0.33
C THR A 100 3.05 -2.72 -0.12
N PRO A 101 2.41 -3.48 0.80
CA PRO A 101 1.13 -4.11 0.50
C PRO A 101 0.16 -3.09 -0.10
N TYR A 102 -0.64 -3.53 -1.08
CA TYR A 102 -1.61 -2.71 -1.81
C TYR A 102 -1.04 -1.64 -2.75
N SER A 103 0.28 -1.54 -2.88
CA SER A 103 0.95 -0.55 -3.75
C SER A 103 1.41 -1.12 -5.11
N GLY A 104 0.78 -2.19 -5.58
CA GLY A 104 0.77 -2.57 -7.01
C GLY A 104 2.06 -3.08 -7.65
N HIS A 105 3.06 -3.57 -6.92
CA HIS A 105 4.30 -4.07 -7.53
C HIS A 105 4.06 -5.18 -8.57
N ASP A 106 3.09 -6.06 -8.33
CA ASP A 106 2.70 -7.12 -9.23
C ASP A 106 2.09 -6.58 -10.53
N ALA A 107 1.16 -5.64 -10.43
CA ALA A 107 0.55 -4.98 -11.59
C ALA A 107 1.58 -4.17 -12.39
N VAL A 108 2.44 -3.40 -11.71
CA VAL A 108 3.48 -2.57 -12.36
C VAL A 108 4.46 -3.44 -13.14
N VAL A 109 5.00 -4.50 -12.53
CA VAL A 109 5.97 -5.37 -13.20
C VAL A 109 5.31 -6.20 -14.30
N THR A 110 4.04 -6.59 -14.15
CA THR A 110 3.28 -7.27 -15.21
C THR A 110 3.08 -6.34 -16.42
N HIS A 111 2.62 -5.10 -16.22
CA HIS A 111 2.47 -4.13 -17.30
C HIS A 111 3.80 -3.77 -17.97
N TRP A 112 4.89 -3.67 -17.19
CA TRP A 112 6.23 -3.49 -17.74
C TRP A 112 6.60 -4.68 -18.64
N ALA A 113 6.40 -5.91 -18.17
CA ALA A 113 6.73 -7.11 -18.93
C ALA A 113 5.90 -7.21 -20.22
N GLU A 114 4.61 -6.92 -20.17
CA GLU A 114 3.73 -6.86 -21.35
C GLU A 114 4.23 -5.84 -22.38
N LYS A 115 4.54 -4.62 -21.94
CA LYS A 115 5.01 -3.53 -22.82
C LYS A 115 6.37 -3.86 -23.46
N GLN A 116 7.25 -4.55 -22.73
CA GLN A 116 8.56 -4.97 -23.21
C GLN A 116 8.55 -6.34 -23.92
N SER A 117 7.39 -7.00 -24.04
CA SER A 117 7.28 -8.38 -24.54
C SER A 117 8.18 -9.38 -23.82
N VAL A 118 8.35 -9.21 -22.51
CA VAL A 118 9.14 -10.06 -21.61
C VAL A 118 8.24 -11.10 -20.95
N ALA A 119 8.71 -12.34 -20.83
CA ALA A 119 7.94 -13.41 -20.20
C ALA A 119 7.89 -13.25 -18.68
N CYS A 120 6.69 -13.28 -18.10
CA CYS A 120 6.51 -13.45 -16.67
C CYS A 120 6.68 -14.92 -16.29
N LEU A 121 7.64 -15.21 -15.42
CA LEU A 121 7.85 -16.55 -14.90
C LEU A 121 6.69 -16.90 -13.97
N PRO A 122 6.10 -18.11 -14.04
CA PRO A 122 5.05 -18.51 -13.10
C PRO A 122 5.65 -18.90 -11.73
N PRO A 123 4.88 -18.74 -10.62
CA PRO A 123 5.32 -19.22 -9.32
C PRO A 123 5.35 -20.75 -9.27
N PRO A 124 6.23 -21.37 -8.45
CA PRO A 124 6.21 -22.80 -8.21
C PRO A 124 4.93 -23.24 -7.50
N THR A 125 4.60 -24.52 -7.65
CA THR A 125 3.46 -25.11 -6.93
C THR A 125 3.74 -25.21 -5.44
N LEU A 126 2.68 -25.29 -4.64
CA LEU A 126 2.83 -25.44 -3.19
C LEU A 126 3.57 -26.73 -2.78
N SER A 127 3.48 -27.81 -3.57
CA SER A 127 4.25 -29.04 -3.34
C SER A 127 5.74 -28.79 -3.56
N GLU A 128 6.09 -28.19 -4.71
CA GLU A 128 7.48 -27.84 -5.04
C GLU A 128 8.11 -26.97 -3.94
N LEU A 129 7.38 -25.95 -3.46
CA LEU A 129 7.85 -25.10 -2.36
C LEU A 129 7.99 -25.88 -1.05
N ALA A 130 6.99 -26.65 -0.65
CA ALA A 130 7.01 -27.33 0.65
C ALA A 130 8.09 -28.41 0.74
N GLU A 131 8.39 -29.09 -0.37
CA GLU A 131 9.41 -30.13 -0.48
C GLU A 131 10.83 -29.57 -0.69
N GLY A 132 10.97 -28.26 -0.93
CA GLY A 132 12.26 -27.63 -1.22
C GLY A 132 12.81 -27.96 -2.60
N GLY A 133 11.93 -28.29 -3.56
CA GLY A 133 12.32 -28.60 -4.92
C GLY A 133 12.92 -27.39 -5.62
N THR A 134 14.02 -27.59 -6.33
CA THR A 134 14.74 -26.54 -7.08
C THR A 134 14.62 -26.68 -8.60
N GLN A 135 14.01 -27.78 -9.07
CA GLN A 135 13.81 -28.07 -10.49
C GLN A 135 13.04 -26.95 -11.22
N TRP A 136 12.20 -26.21 -10.50
CA TRP A 136 11.48 -25.09 -11.09
C TRP A 136 12.39 -23.95 -11.54
N VAL A 137 13.59 -23.80 -10.95
CA VAL A 137 14.57 -22.76 -11.31
C VAL A 137 15.12 -23.01 -12.71
N GLU A 138 15.25 -24.28 -13.12
CA GLU A 138 15.70 -24.62 -14.48
C GLU A 138 14.69 -24.17 -15.54
N ARG A 139 13.40 -24.14 -15.21
CA ARG A 139 12.35 -23.61 -16.10
C ARG A 139 12.59 -22.13 -16.43
N CYS A 140 13.26 -21.39 -15.55
CA CYS A 140 13.56 -19.97 -15.72
C CYS A 140 14.77 -19.71 -16.63
N ALA A 141 15.70 -20.67 -16.76
CA ALA A 141 16.97 -20.49 -17.47
C ALA A 141 16.83 -20.36 -19.01
N HIS A 142 15.65 -20.67 -19.57
CA HIS A 142 15.42 -20.62 -21.02
C HIS A 142 15.16 -19.21 -21.58
N HIS A 143 15.03 -18.21 -20.71
CA HIS A 143 14.70 -16.84 -21.09
C HIS A 143 15.92 -15.93 -20.99
N ARG A 144 16.21 -15.15 -22.04
CA ARG A 144 17.26 -14.10 -21.98
C ARG A 144 16.86 -12.93 -21.10
N GLN A 145 15.56 -12.62 -21.10
CA GLN A 145 14.93 -11.59 -20.30
C GLN A 145 13.66 -12.17 -19.67
N TRP A 146 13.43 -11.87 -18.40
CA TRP A 146 12.29 -12.39 -17.65
C TRP A 146 11.78 -11.41 -16.60
N ALA A 147 10.55 -11.63 -16.16
CA ALA A 147 9.93 -10.88 -15.08
C ALA A 147 9.41 -11.83 -14.00
N VAL A 148 9.52 -11.43 -12.73
CA VAL A 148 8.82 -12.06 -11.61
C VAL A 148 7.97 -11.00 -10.94
N PRO A 149 6.66 -10.92 -11.21
CA PRO A 149 5.84 -9.84 -10.67
C PRO A 149 5.65 -9.87 -9.15
N ALA A 150 5.68 -11.06 -8.53
CA ALA A 150 5.31 -11.26 -7.13
C ALA A 150 6.19 -12.30 -6.43
N LEU A 151 7.44 -11.93 -6.09
CA LEU A 151 8.43 -12.84 -5.50
C LEU A 151 7.96 -13.52 -4.21
N GLN A 152 7.07 -12.88 -3.45
CA GLN A 152 6.48 -13.42 -2.22
C GLN A 152 5.74 -14.75 -2.42
N ARG A 153 5.41 -15.10 -3.67
CA ARG A 153 4.77 -16.37 -4.04
C ARG A 153 5.77 -17.51 -4.33
N TYR A 154 7.08 -17.26 -4.25
CA TYR A 154 8.13 -18.20 -4.68
C TYR A 154 8.83 -18.92 -3.52
N PHE A 155 8.33 -18.76 -2.29
CA PHE A 155 8.90 -19.43 -1.13
C PHE A 155 7.89 -19.59 0.01
N LEU A 156 8.24 -20.47 0.95
CA LEU A 156 7.61 -20.56 2.26
C LEU A 156 8.69 -20.35 3.34
N ARG A 157 8.40 -19.60 4.41
CA ARG A 157 9.38 -19.29 5.47
C ARG A 157 9.69 -20.44 6.43
N HIS A 158 10.01 -21.61 5.90
CA HIS A 158 10.56 -22.75 6.64
C HIS A 158 11.79 -23.31 5.92
N THR A 159 12.54 -24.18 6.59
CA THR A 159 13.88 -24.63 6.13
C THR A 159 13.90 -25.17 4.70
N GLN A 160 12.91 -25.97 4.31
CA GLN A 160 12.80 -26.49 2.93
C GLN A 160 12.22 -25.44 1.97
N GLY A 161 11.25 -24.65 2.43
CA GLY A 161 10.52 -23.67 1.64
C GLY A 161 11.37 -22.54 1.07
N ILE A 162 12.58 -22.34 1.59
CA ILE A 162 13.51 -21.30 1.15
C ILE A 162 14.54 -21.78 0.12
N GLN A 163 14.69 -23.09 -0.11
CA GLN A 163 15.80 -23.61 -0.91
C GLN A 163 15.72 -23.19 -2.37
N GLY A 164 14.54 -23.33 -2.98
CA GLY A 164 14.32 -22.91 -4.37
C GLY A 164 14.57 -21.42 -4.59
N ILE A 165 14.04 -20.56 -3.72
CA ILE A 165 14.23 -19.11 -3.87
C ILE A 165 15.68 -18.69 -3.66
N ARG A 166 16.42 -19.38 -2.77
CA ARG A 166 17.85 -19.14 -2.57
C ARG A 166 18.63 -19.45 -3.84
N GLU A 167 18.39 -20.60 -4.45
CA GLU A 167 19.04 -20.98 -5.70
C GLU A 167 18.65 -20.05 -6.86
N PHE A 168 17.37 -19.69 -6.96
CA PHE A 168 16.88 -18.73 -7.96
C PHE A 168 17.61 -17.39 -7.84
N LEU A 169 17.64 -16.79 -6.65
CA LEU A 169 18.25 -15.47 -6.43
C LEU A 169 19.77 -15.52 -6.63
N GLU A 170 20.44 -16.60 -6.22
CA GLU A 170 21.88 -16.76 -6.44
C GLU A 170 22.23 -16.80 -7.94
N ARG A 171 21.48 -17.58 -8.73
CA ARG A 171 21.69 -17.63 -10.19
C ARG A 171 21.26 -16.34 -10.89
N ALA A 172 20.20 -15.69 -10.41
CA ALA A 172 19.71 -14.44 -10.96
C ALA A 172 20.73 -13.30 -10.73
N LEU A 173 21.16 -13.11 -9.48
CA LEU A 173 22.12 -12.06 -9.09
C LEU A 173 23.49 -12.25 -9.74
N SER A 174 23.93 -13.50 -9.95
CA SER A 174 25.16 -13.80 -10.70
C SER A 174 25.02 -13.68 -12.23
N GLY A 175 23.83 -13.35 -12.74
CA GLY A 175 23.54 -13.21 -14.16
C GLY A 175 23.43 -14.53 -14.94
N ARG A 176 23.47 -15.67 -14.25
CA ARG A 176 23.32 -17.00 -14.88
C ARG A 176 21.92 -17.26 -15.42
N LEU A 177 20.92 -16.51 -14.98
CA LEU A 177 19.56 -16.54 -15.54
C LEU A 177 19.29 -15.45 -16.58
N GLY A 178 20.30 -14.69 -17.03
CA GLY A 178 20.09 -13.54 -17.89
C GLY A 178 19.57 -12.32 -17.12
N GLN A 179 18.82 -11.44 -17.81
CA GLN A 179 18.34 -10.18 -17.25
C GLN A 179 16.92 -10.30 -16.68
N GLY A 180 16.72 -9.85 -15.44
CA GLY A 180 15.46 -9.99 -14.73
C GLY A 180 14.95 -8.70 -14.08
N VAL A 181 13.63 -8.52 -14.08
CA VAL A 181 12.96 -7.56 -13.20
C VAL A 181 12.09 -8.31 -12.19
N ILE A 182 12.31 -8.06 -10.91
CA ILE A 182 11.60 -8.71 -9.81
C ILE A 182 10.73 -7.68 -9.09
N GLY A 183 9.41 -7.86 -9.17
CA GLY A 183 8.44 -7.22 -8.31
C GLY A 183 8.26 -8.00 -7.00
N CYS A 184 8.28 -7.31 -5.87
CA CYS A 184 7.90 -7.92 -4.60
C CYS A 184 7.40 -6.92 -3.56
N ASP A 185 6.73 -7.46 -2.56
CA ASP A 185 6.36 -6.68 -1.39
C ASP A 185 7.62 -6.28 -0.58
N SER A 186 7.65 -5.04 -0.11
CA SER A 186 8.70 -4.51 0.77
C SER A 186 9.00 -5.38 2.00
N TRP A 187 8.01 -6.07 2.57
CA TRP A 187 8.20 -7.03 3.67
C TRP A 187 8.91 -8.30 3.21
N THR A 188 8.64 -8.74 1.98
CA THR A 188 9.33 -9.87 1.35
C THR A 188 10.79 -9.52 1.09
N TYR A 189 11.04 -8.34 0.52
CA TYR A 189 12.37 -7.84 0.28
C TYR A 189 13.19 -7.80 1.57
N ALA A 190 12.67 -7.16 2.63
CA ALA A 190 13.34 -7.09 3.93
C ALA A 190 13.67 -8.48 4.49
N TYR A 191 12.71 -9.41 4.41
CA TYR A 191 12.91 -10.78 4.89
C TYR A 191 14.01 -11.53 4.11
N LEU A 192 13.99 -11.45 2.78
CA LEU A 192 14.98 -12.14 1.95
C LEU A 192 16.36 -11.50 2.06
N GLN A 193 16.44 -10.19 2.26
CA GLN A 193 17.69 -9.50 2.59
C GLN A 193 18.29 -10.09 3.88
N GLN A 194 17.48 -10.26 4.92
CA GLN A 194 17.94 -10.81 6.20
C GLN A 194 18.32 -12.30 6.13
N VAL A 195 17.60 -13.11 5.36
CA VAL A 195 17.73 -14.59 5.37
C VAL A 195 18.64 -15.14 4.27
N ILE A 196 18.76 -14.44 3.14
CA ILE A 196 19.54 -14.88 1.97
C ILE A 196 20.70 -13.95 1.68
N GLY A 197 20.57 -12.64 1.94
CA GLY A 197 21.58 -11.63 1.58
C GLY A 197 21.49 -11.27 0.11
N ILE A 198 20.46 -10.49 -0.26
CA ILE A 198 20.18 -10.08 -1.65
C ILE A 198 20.73 -8.68 -1.97
N ASP A 199 21.78 -8.27 -1.25
CA ASP A 199 22.42 -6.97 -1.41
C ASP A 199 23.15 -6.86 -2.77
N GLY A 200 23.28 -5.63 -3.27
CA GLY A 200 24.08 -5.34 -4.48
C GLY A 200 23.31 -5.34 -5.80
N ALA A 201 22.03 -5.76 -5.82
CA ALA A 201 21.14 -5.46 -6.94
C ALA A 201 20.53 -4.05 -6.79
N PRO A 202 20.34 -3.30 -7.89
CA PRO A 202 19.55 -2.08 -7.86
C PRO A 202 18.12 -2.34 -7.38
N VAL A 203 17.61 -1.46 -6.53
CA VAL A 203 16.27 -1.55 -5.94
C VAL A 203 15.56 -0.22 -6.13
N TYR A 204 14.40 -0.28 -6.75
CA TYR A 204 13.55 0.87 -7.00
C TYR A 204 12.21 0.74 -6.29
N THR A 205 11.59 1.87 -6.01
CA THR A 205 10.24 1.95 -5.45
C THR A 205 9.48 3.14 -6.04
N LEU A 206 8.18 3.23 -5.75
CA LEU A 206 7.41 4.44 -6.03
C LEU A 206 7.69 5.46 -4.94
N GLN A 207 8.04 6.67 -5.36
CA GLN A 207 8.19 7.79 -4.43
C GLN A 207 6.85 8.08 -3.73
N SER A 208 6.96 8.47 -2.46
CA SER A 208 5.78 8.76 -1.65
C SER A 208 4.96 9.91 -2.22
N ILE A 209 3.64 9.81 -2.09
CA ILE A 209 2.70 10.81 -2.58
C ILE A 209 2.38 11.82 -1.48
N GLU A 210 2.49 13.10 -1.83
CA GLU A 210 2.14 14.24 -1.00
C GLU A 210 0.63 14.58 -1.04
N GLY A 211 0.18 15.39 -0.07
CA GLY A 211 -1.23 15.78 0.03
C GLY A 211 -1.80 16.46 -1.24
N GLU A 212 -1.00 17.29 -1.93
CA GLU A 212 -1.43 17.91 -3.19
C GLU A 212 -1.52 16.90 -4.34
N GLN A 213 -0.59 15.95 -4.43
CA GLN A 213 -0.63 14.90 -5.43
C GLN A 213 -1.83 13.96 -5.22
N LEU A 214 -2.15 13.60 -3.97
CA LEU A 214 -3.37 12.85 -3.63
C LEU A 214 -4.63 13.62 -4.05
N ALA A 215 -4.67 14.94 -3.81
CA ALA A 215 -5.81 15.78 -4.20
C ALA A 215 -6.04 15.76 -5.71
N ARG A 216 -4.97 15.94 -6.49
CA ARG A 216 -5.05 15.86 -7.95
C ARG A 216 -5.51 14.48 -8.41
N TYR A 217 -4.92 13.41 -7.85
CA TYR A 217 -5.26 12.04 -8.25
C TYR A 217 -6.72 11.69 -7.94
N PHE A 218 -7.21 11.98 -6.74
CA PHE A 218 -8.61 11.70 -6.38
C PHE A 218 -9.60 12.56 -7.18
N ALA A 219 -9.25 13.80 -7.52
CA ALA A 219 -10.08 14.61 -8.40
C ALA A 219 -10.12 14.04 -9.83
N GLU A 220 -8.98 13.62 -10.38
CA GLU A 220 -8.87 13.04 -11.72
C GLU A 220 -9.69 11.76 -11.86
N ILE A 221 -9.55 10.81 -10.92
CA ILE A 221 -10.30 9.55 -10.99
C ILE A 221 -11.80 9.75 -10.71
N ALA A 222 -12.21 10.76 -9.93
CA ALA A 222 -13.62 11.02 -9.67
C ALA A 222 -14.31 11.71 -10.86
N ALA A 223 -13.56 12.49 -11.65
CA ALA A 223 -14.07 13.29 -12.76
C ALA A 223 -14.66 12.47 -13.93
N HIS A 224 -14.09 11.32 -14.28
CA HIS A 224 -14.50 10.52 -15.45
C HIS A 224 -14.66 11.33 -16.76
N GLY A 225 -13.86 12.38 -16.96
CA GLY A 225 -13.98 13.30 -18.10
C GLY A 225 -14.96 14.47 -17.93
N GLY A 226 -15.59 14.60 -16.76
CA GLY A 226 -16.40 15.74 -16.33
C GLY A 226 -15.76 16.51 -15.16
N GLN A 227 -16.58 17.20 -14.36
CA GLN A 227 -16.12 17.79 -13.10
C GLN A 227 -16.30 16.77 -11.96
N PRO A 228 -15.31 16.61 -11.06
CA PRO A 228 -15.48 15.73 -9.90
C PRO A 228 -16.59 16.26 -8.98
N PRO A 229 -17.36 15.39 -8.32
CA PRO A 229 -18.34 15.83 -7.34
C PRO A 229 -17.64 16.57 -6.19
N PRO A 230 -18.26 17.61 -5.62
CA PRO A 230 -17.67 18.32 -4.50
C PRO A 230 -17.62 17.41 -3.28
N VAL A 231 -16.44 17.31 -2.66
CA VAL A 231 -16.21 16.52 -1.44
C VAL A 231 -15.89 17.47 -0.29
N TYR A 232 -16.62 17.38 0.81
CA TYR A 232 -16.46 18.24 1.99
C TYR A 232 -15.95 17.46 3.21
N SER A 233 -15.12 18.07 4.05
CA SER A 233 -14.65 17.47 5.30
C SER A 233 -15.74 17.57 6.37
N THR A 234 -16.06 16.46 7.04
CA THR A 234 -16.97 16.51 8.21
C THR A 234 -16.34 17.24 9.40
N ARG A 235 -15.00 17.34 9.46
CA ARG A 235 -14.29 18.05 10.53
C ARG A 235 -14.35 19.57 10.38
N THR A 236 -14.19 20.05 9.15
CA THR A 236 -13.98 21.49 8.89
C THR A 236 -15.10 22.14 8.08
N GLY A 237 -15.97 21.36 7.45
CA GLY A 237 -16.96 21.85 6.49
C GLY A 237 -16.37 22.32 5.15
N LYS A 238 -15.03 22.37 5.02
CA LYS A 238 -14.34 22.85 3.82
C LYS A 238 -14.29 21.79 2.73
N GLN A 239 -14.26 22.23 1.48
CA GLN A 239 -14.05 21.37 0.33
C GLN A 239 -12.63 20.77 0.35
N VAL A 240 -12.54 19.45 0.15
CA VAL A 240 -11.31 18.65 0.23
C VAL A 240 -10.63 18.53 -1.14
N LEU A 241 -11.42 18.35 -2.20
CA LEU A 241 -10.93 18.33 -3.57
C LEU A 241 -11.14 19.72 -4.17
N ALA A 242 -10.04 20.44 -4.41
CA ALA A 242 -10.10 21.77 -4.99
C ALA A 242 -10.75 21.75 -6.38
N ASP A 243 -11.57 22.75 -6.65
CA ASP A 243 -12.14 22.97 -7.98
C ASP A 243 -11.03 23.44 -8.91
N SER A 244 -10.80 22.74 -10.02
CA SER A 244 -9.73 23.06 -11.00
C SER A 244 -9.85 24.47 -11.59
N THR A 245 -11.01 25.09 -11.44
CA THR A 245 -11.38 26.41 -11.97
C THR A 245 -11.37 27.54 -10.95
N ALA A 246 -11.25 27.24 -9.65
CA ALA A 246 -11.23 28.26 -8.61
C ALA A 246 -9.86 28.95 -8.56
N LYS A 247 -9.84 30.29 -8.65
CA LYS A 247 -8.62 31.09 -8.44
C LYS A 247 -8.08 30.77 -7.03
N ARG A 248 -6.95 30.07 -6.95
CA ARG A 248 -6.24 29.81 -5.69
C ARG A 248 -5.96 31.16 -5.02
N ASP A 249 -6.52 31.35 -3.84
CA ASP A 249 -6.22 32.51 -3.04
C ASP A 249 -4.77 32.38 -2.54
N LYS A 250 -3.90 33.33 -2.91
CA LYS A 250 -2.44 33.25 -2.60
C LYS A 250 -2.15 33.21 -1.09
N ASN A 251 -3.16 33.49 -0.26
CA ASN A 251 -3.09 33.46 1.21
C ASN A 251 -3.56 32.14 1.85
N GLU A 252 -4.14 31.19 1.11
CA GLU A 252 -4.43 29.86 1.67
C GLU A 252 -3.15 29.02 1.73
N LYS A 253 -2.51 29.04 2.90
CA LYS A 253 -1.23 28.36 3.11
C LYS A 253 -1.30 26.82 2.94
N HIS A 254 -2.48 26.19 3.08
CA HIS A 254 -2.63 24.73 3.06
C HIS A 254 -4.00 24.27 2.52
N PRO A 255 -4.29 24.38 1.22
CA PRO A 255 -5.58 24.00 0.64
C PRO A 255 -5.93 22.51 0.84
N ASN A 256 -4.93 21.65 1.08
CA ASN A 256 -5.09 20.19 1.14
C ASN A 256 -4.69 19.58 2.50
N GLN A 257 -4.91 20.27 3.62
CA GLN A 257 -4.44 19.81 4.93
C GLN A 257 -4.97 18.41 5.32
N GLU A 258 -6.20 18.08 4.93
CA GLU A 258 -6.77 16.73 5.15
C GLU A 258 -6.02 15.64 4.39
N LEU A 259 -5.74 15.88 3.11
CA LEU A 259 -5.03 14.94 2.26
C LEU A 259 -3.54 14.89 2.59
N GLN A 260 -2.96 15.97 3.09
CA GLN A 260 -1.60 15.96 3.65
C GLN A 260 -1.53 15.09 4.91
N ARG A 261 -2.55 15.14 5.78
CA ARG A 261 -2.63 14.23 6.94
C ARG A 261 -2.82 12.78 6.50
N LEU A 262 -3.65 12.54 5.49
CA LEU A 262 -3.84 11.20 4.92
C LEU A 262 -2.54 10.66 4.32
N ALA A 263 -1.83 11.47 3.52
CA ALA A 263 -0.52 11.14 2.98
C ALA A 263 0.45 10.76 4.09
N ALA A 264 0.62 11.62 5.12
CA ALA A 264 1.50 11.33 6.25
C ALA A 264 1.11 10.05 7.00
N HIS A 265 -0.19 9.82 7.23
CA HIS A 265 -0.72 8.62 7.88
C HIS A 265 -0.39 7.34 7.10
N CYS A 266 -0.56 7.40 5.78
CA CYS A 266 -0.29 6.30 4.86
C CYS A 266 1.19 6.22 4.45
N ARG A 267 2.08 7.05 5.04
CA ARG A 267 3.49 7.21 4.62
C ARG A 267 3.66 7.52 3.12
N GLY A 268 2.63 8.12 2.52
CA GLY A 268 2.53 8.46 1.10
C GLY A 268 2.31 7.27 0.17
N HIS A 269 1.97 6.09 0.69
CA HIS A 269 1.63 4.94 -0.15
C HIS A 269 0.22 5.08 -0.72
N ILE A 270 0.13 5.29 -2.04
CA ILE A 270 -1.13 5.55 -2.76
C ILE A 270 -2.16 4.45 -2.59
N GLY A 271 -1.74 3.18 -2.58
CA GLY A 271 -2.65 2.04 -2.43
C GLY A 271 -3.38 2.07 -1.10
N ILE A 272 -2.66 2.33 0.00
CA ILE A 272 -3.23 2.48 1.32
C ILE A 272 -4.13 3.72 1.39
N ALA A 273 -3.66 4.86 0.86
CA ALA A 273 -4.44 6.10 0.84
C ALA A 273 -5.76 5.95 0.07
N TRP A 274 -5.76 5.22 -1.05
CA TRP A 274 -6.94 4.90 -1.85
C TRP A 274 -7.97 4.10 -1.04
N HIS A 275 -7.54 3.10 -0.27
CA HIS A 275 -8.44 2.33 0.60
C HIS A 275 -9.05 3.19 1.70
N TYR A 276 -8.26 4.08 2.33
CA TYR A 276 -8.77 5.02 3.31
C TYR A 276 -9.76 6.01 2.70
N TRP A 277 -9.46 6.53 1.52
CA TRP A 277 -10.34 7.44 0.79
C TRP A 277 -11.71 6.78 0.54
N ARG A 278 -11.70 5.57 -0.02
CA ARG A 278 -12.94 4.80 -0.25
C ARG A 278 -13.74 4.57 1.02
N GLU A 279 -13.09 4.12 2.09
CA GLU A 279 -13.78 3.82 3.35
C GLU A 279 -14.30 5.08 4.05
N ARG A 280 -13.72 6.27 3.80
CA ARG A 280 -14.13 7.53 4.42
C ARG A 280 -15.19 8.30 3.64
N LEU A 281 -15.39 8.01 2.36
CA LEU A 281 -16.42 8.69 1.58
C LEU A 281 -17.82 8.31 2.06
N ARG A 282 -18.66 9.32 2.23
CA ARG A 282 -20.08 9.20 2.60
C ARG A 282 -20.94 10.05 1.68
N GLU A 283 -22.18 9.61 1.52
CA GLU A 283 -23.24 10.40 0.89
C GLU A 283 -24.29 10.81 1.94
N PRO A 284 -24.98 11.95 1.75
CA PRO A 284 -26.11 12.33 2.59
C PRO A 284 -27.25 11.32 2.52
N THR A 285 -27.87 11.05 3.67
CA THR A 285 -29.03 10.16 3.78
C THR A 285 -30.28 10.78 3.15
N ALA A 286 -30.38 12.10 3.21
CA ALA A 286 -31.41 12.91 2.60
C ALA A 286 -30.83 14.19 1.96
N GLY A 287 -31.53 14.71 0.95
CA GLY A 287 -31.12 15.91 0.21
C GLY A 287 -30.26 15.61 -1.01
N ASP A 288 -29.44 16.58 -1.40
CA ASP A 288 -28.55 16.48 -2.55
C ASP A 288 -27.52 15.35 -2.35
N LYS A 289 -27.57 14.36 -3.25
CA LYS A 289 -26.66 13.22 -3.26
C LYS A 289 -25.41 13.46 -4.09
N GLU A 290 -25.33 14.57 -4.84
CA GLU A 290 -24.18 14.90 -5.67
C GLU A 290 -22.98 15.34 -4.82
N ALA A 291 -23.21 16.07 -3.72
CA ALA A 291 -22.18 16.38 -2.75
C ALA A 291 -21.80 15.18 -1.86
N LEU A 292 -20.50 14.94 -1.73
CA LEU A 292 -19.92 13.88 -0.91
C LEU A 292 -19.25 14.45 0.34
N TRP A 293 -19.06 13.59 1.33
CA TRP A 293 -18.44 13.94 2.60
C TRP A 293 -17.30 12.98 2.93
N MET A 294 -16.14 13.53 3.29
CA MET A 294 -15.03 12.79 3.84
C MET A 294 -15.15 12.75 5.36
N PHE A 295 -15.39 11.56 5.87
CA PHE A 295 -15.49 11.28 7.30
C PHE A 295 -14.11 11.36 7.97
N ASP A 296 -14.01 12.06 9.10
CA ASP A 296 -12.74 12.29 9.81
C ASP A 296 -12.31 11.09 10.68
N ALA A 297 -13.25 10.24 11.10
CA ALA A 297 -12.92 9.07 11.91
C ALA A 297 -12.02 8.08 11.16
N HIS A 298 -10.91 7.69 11.79
CA HIS A 298 -10.06 6.61 11.28
C HIS A 298 -10.84 5.29 11.37
N ALA A 299 -11.08 4.66 10.23
CA ALA A 299 -11.71 3.34 10.13
C ALA A 299 -10.76 2.19 10.54
N GLU A 300 -9.89 2.43 11.53
CA GLU A 300 -8.90 1.45 11.97
C GLU A 300 -9.49 0.51 13.00
N ALA A 301 -9.25 -0.80 12.82
CA ALA A 301 -9.40 -1.74 13.91
C ALA A 301 -8.24 -1.52 14.88
N GLU A 302 -8.53 -0.98 16.06
CA GLU A 302 -7.49 -0.77 17.09
C GLU A 302 -6.81 -2.11 17.44
N LEU A 303 -5.50 -2.16 17.20
CA LEU A 303 -4.65 -3.25 17.62
C LEU A 303 -4.01 -2.91 18.96
N SER A 304 -4.45 -3.60 20.01
CA SER A 304 -3.83 -3.47 21.33
C SER A 304 -2.37 -3.92 21.29
N THR A 305 -1.51 -3.23 22.03
CA THR A 305 -0.12 -3.67 22.29
C THR A 305 -0.05 -5.03 22.96
N ASN A 306 -1.14 -5.46 23.62
CA ASN A 306 -1.28 -6.77 24.26
C ASN A 306 -1.78 -7.86 23.28
N THR A 307 -1.77 -7.61 21.98
CA THR A 307 -2.05 -8.64 20.96
C THR A 307 -1.15 -9.86 21.20
N GLY A 308 -1.71 -11.05 21.36
CA GLY A 308 -0.91 -12.24 21.72
C GLY A 308 0.09 -12.65 20.63
N ASP A 309 1.18 -13.29 21.04
CA ASP A 309 2.32 -13.61 20.14
C ASP A 309 1.93 -14.44 18.91
N LYS A 310 0.97 -15.35 19.07
CA LYS A 310 0.43 -16.13 17.95
C LYS A 310 -0.18 -15.24 16.87
N ALA A 311 -0.95 -14.22 17.27
CA ALA A 311 -1.55 -13.28 16.33
C ALA A 311 -0.48 -12.41 15.67
N THR A 312 0.53 -11.95 16.43
CA THR A 312 1.68 -11.21 15.86
C THR A 312 2.44 -12.04 14.83
N LEU A 313 2.70 -13.32 15.11
CA LEU A 313 3.38 -14.23 14.18
C LEU A 313 2.57 -14.53 12.91
N VAL A 314 1.23 -14.59 13.01
CA VAL A 314 0.33 -14.69 11.85
C VAL A 314 0.45 -13.42 11.00
N LEU A 315 0.29 -12.23 11.60
CA LEU A 315 0.37 -10.96 10.86
C LEU A 315 1.70 -10.80 10.12
N HIS A 316 2.81 -11.10 10.78
CA HIS A 316 4.13 -11.09 10.14
C HIS A 316 4.24 -12.09 8.99
N ALA A 317 3.60 -13.28 9.10
CA ALA A 317 3.57 -14.26 8.02
C ALA A 317 2.84 -13.75 6.79
N LEU A 318 1.69 -13.13 7.02
CA LEU A 318 0.87 -12.60 5.95
C LEU A 318 1.59 -11.48 5.20
N LEU A 319 2.30 -10.60 5.91
CA LEU A 319 3.09 -9.53 5.30
C LEU A 319 4.27 -10.06 4.48
N ILE A 320 5.06 -10.99 5.03
CA ILE A 320 6.20 -11.61 4.32
C ILE A 320 5.76 -12.34 3.04
N HIS A 321 4.55 -12.90 2.99
CA HIS A 321 4.10 -13.72 1.87
C HIS A 321 3.08 -13.01 0.95
N GLY A 322 2.75 -11.75 1.19
CA GLY A 322 1.66 -11.06 0.49
C GLY A 322 0.32 -11.79 0.64
N GLY A 323 0.14 -12.47 1.78
CA GLY A 323 -0.99 -13.31 2.13
C GLY A 323 -0.83 -14.80 1.86
N LEU A 324 -1.59 -15.61 2.60
CA LEU A 324 -1.50 -17.07 2.59
C LEU A 324 -2.87 -17.72 2.77
N ASP A 325 -3.08 -18.91 2.20
CA ASP A 325 -4.20 -19.78 2.55
C ASP A 325 -3.97 -20.49 3.91
N ASP A 326 -5.01 -21.16 4.43
CA ASP A 326 -4.96 -21.85 5.72
C ASP A 326 -3.94 -23.00 5.75
N HIS A 327 -3.74 -23.69 4.62
CA HIS A 327 -2.80 -24.80 4.52
C HIS A 327 -1.35 -24.30 4.63
N SER A 328 -1.03 -23.26 3.87
CA SER A 328 0.28 -22.63 3.83
C SER A 328 0.60 -21.93 5.15
N LEU A 329 -0.39 -21.31 5.81
CA LEU A 329 -0.25 -20.79 7.17
C LEU A 329 0.24 -21.86 8.14
N GLY A 330 -0.35 -23.07 8.08
CA GLY A 330 0.06 -24.20 8.89
C GLY A 330 1.50 -24.67 8.67
N LYS A 331 2.09 -24.41 7.49
CA LYS A 331 3.48 -24.77 7.16
C LYS A 331 4.50 -23.74 7.62
N VAL A 332 4.10 -22.48 7.81
CA VAL A 332 5.03 -21.36 8.07
C VAL A 332 4.98 -20.83 9.50
N LEU A 333 4.08 -21.33 10.34
CA LEU A 333 3.93 -20.91 11.73
C LEU A 333 4.54 -21.94 12.69
N PRO A 334 5.18 -21.50 13.79
CA PRO A 334 5.88 -22.39 14.73
C PRO A 334 4.92 -23.05 15.74
N PHE A 335 3.65 -23.20 15.40
CA PHE A 335 2.62 -23.76 16.27
C PHE A 335 1.60 -24.57 15.45
N SER A 336 0.73 -25.31 16.12
CA SER A 336 -0.16 -26.27 15.45
C SER A 336 -1.11 -25.59 14.46
N HIS A 337 -1.57 -26.34 13.47
CA HIS A 337 -2.55 -25.86 12.48
C HIS A 337 -3.83 -25.31 13.15
N HIS A 338 -4.31 -25.96 14.22
CA HIS A 338 -5.46 -25.49 14.99
C HIS A 338 -5.22 -24.14 15.67
N GLU A 339 -4.02 -23.92 16.23
CA GLU A 339 -3.65 -22.63 16.82
C GLU A 339 -3.56 -21.52 15.78
N ALA A 340 -3.03 -21.84 14.59
CA ALA A 340 -3.01 -20.92 13.45
C ALA A 340 -4.41 -20.52 13.01
N LEU A 341 -5.29 -21.51 12.82
CA LEU A 341 -6.68 -21.26 12.44
C LEU A 341 -7.41 -20.40 13.48
N ASN A 342 -7.24 -20.67 14.77
CA ASN A 342 -7.87 -19.89 15.84
C ASN A 342 -7.36 -18.44 15.90
N ALA A 343 -6.05 -18.24 15.81
CA ALA A 343 -5.46 -16.90 15.78
C ALA A 343 -5.95 -16.11 14.55
N ARG A 344 -5.99 -16.76 13.40
CA ARG A 344 -6.51 -16.19 12.16
C ARG A 344 -8.00 -15.83 12.28
N LEU A 345 -8.86 -16.72 12.78
CA LEU A 345 -10.28 -16.46 13.00
C LEU A 345 -10.52 -15.29 13.96
N ALA A 346 -9.69 -15.16 15.00
CA ALA A 346 -9.75 -14.03 15.92
C ALA A 346 -9.39 -12.70 15.24
N LEU A 347 -8.35 -12.69 14.39
CA LEU A 347 -7.95 -11.52 13.61
C LEU A 347 -9.02 -11.13 12.58
N GLN A 348 -9.61 -12.12 11.89
CA GLN A 348 -10.67 -11.89 10.91
C GLN A 348 -11.91 -11.28 11.55
N ARG A 349 -12.37 -11.79 12.71
CA ARG A 349 -13.54 -11.26 13.43
C ARG A 349 -13.35 -9.79 13.86
N LYS A 350 -12.11 -9.35 14.02
CA LYS A 350 -11.76 -7.97 14.33
C LYS A 350 -11.56 -7.08 13.09
N GLY A 351 -11.66 -7.64 11.88
CA GLY A 351 -11.41 -6.91 10.63
C GLY A 351 -9.94 -6.58 10.37
N ILE A 352 -9.00 -7.16 11.12
CA ILE A 352 -7.55 -6.90 10.97
C ILE A 352 -6.99 -7.59 9.72
N ILE A 353 -7.60 -8.72 9.34
CA ILE A 353 -7.26 -9.46 8.13
C ILE A 353 -8.53 -9.72 7.31
N SER A 354 -8.36 -9.80 6.00
CA SER A 354 -9.42 -10.12 5.03
C SER A 354 -8.97 -11.23 4.09
N SER A 355 -9.92 -11.95 3.48
CA SER A 355 -9.63 -12.91 2.42
C SER A 355 -9.78 -12.23 1.06
N TYR A 356 -8.77 -12.36 0.22
CA TYR A 356 -8.78 -11.92 -1.17
C TYR A 356 -8.23 -13.05 -2.04
N GLU A 357 -9.00 -13.45 -3.07
CA GLU A 357 -8.64 -14.58 -3.96
C GLU A 357 -8.24 -15.86 -3.20
N GLY A 358 -8.92 -16.17 -2.10
CA GLY A 358 -8.65 -17.36 -1.28
C GLY A 358 -7.42 -17.26 -0.37
N ARG A 359 -6.77 -16.09 -0.29
CA ARG A 359 -5.60 -15.84 0.56
C ARG A 359 -5.94 -14.83 1.65
N TRP A 360 -5.53 -15.11 2.88
CA TRP A 360 -5.63 -14.17 4.00
C TRP A 360 -4.55 -13.11 3.89
N GLN A 361 -4.91 -11.85 4.06
CA GLN A 361 -3.99 -10.71 4.01
C GLN A 361 -4.31 -9.73 5.14
N VAL A 362 -3.33 -8.95 5.58
CA VAL A 362 -3.55 -7.84 6.52
C VAL A 362 -4.40 -6.78 5.85
N ALA A 363 -5.60 -6.51 6.37
CA ALA A 363 -6.52 -5.57 5.75
C ALA A 363 -5.84 -4.19 5.54
N PRO A 364 -6.09 -3.49 4.41
CA PRO A 364 -5.38 -2.25 4.07
C PRO A 364 -5.43 -1.20 5.18
N LEU A 365 -6.61 -1.02 5.78
CA LEU A 365 -6.83 -0.06 6.85
C LEU A 365 -6.10 -0.43 8.14
N SER A 366 -5.80 -1.71 8.35
CA SER A 366 -5.06 -2.18 9.52
C SER A 366 -3.54 -2.18 9.32
N HIS A 367 -3.04 -1.92 8.11
CA HIS A 367 -1.60 -2.03 7.79
C HIS A 367 -0.72 -1.16 8.70
N ALA A 368 -1.08 0.12 8.88
CA ALA A 368 -0.31 1.05 9.72
C ALA A 368 -0.20 0.57 11.18
N SER A 369 -1.35 0.19 11.76
CA SER A 369 -1.43 -0.34 13.12
C SER A 369 -0.67 -1.68 13.28
N VAL A 370 -0.74 -2.58 12.30
CA VAL A 370 0.04 -3.85 12.29
C VAL A 370 1.53 -3.59 12.21
N ARG A 371 1.98 -2.70 11.31
CA ARG A 371 3.38 -2.32 11.17
C ARG A 371 3.93 -1.73 12.46
N GLN A 372 3.17 -0.84 13.10
CA GLN A 372 3.56 -0.27 14.40
C GLN A 372 3.63 -1.33 15.51
N LEU A 373 2.68 -2.26 15.57
CA LEU A 373 2.72 -3.38 16.52
C LEU A 373 4.00 -4.21 16.34
N LEU A 374 4.32 -4.59 15.10
CA LEU A 374 5.52 -5.37 14.77
C LEU A 374 6.80 -4.60 15.15
N GLN A 375 6.88 -3.33 14.80
CA GLN A 375 7.99 -2.45 15.18
C GLN A 375 8.16 -2.36 16.69
N SER A 376 7.06 -2.16 17.44
CA SER A 376 7.08 -2.04 18.91
C SER A 376 7.55 -3.31 19.62
N ARG A 377 7.46 -4.45 18.94
CA ARG A 377 7.89 -5.77 19.42
C ARG A 377 9.22 -6.23 18.82
N ASN A 378 9.97 -5.33 18.17
CA ASN A 378 11.27 -5.59 17.55
C ASN A 378 11.23 -6.71 16.49
N TYR A 379 10.11 -6.87 15.79
CA TYR A 379 10.07 -7.68 14.58
C TYR A 379 10.77 -6.94 13.43
N LEU A 380 11.23 -7.70 12.44
CA LEU A 380 11.67 -7.15 11.17
C LEU A 380 10.51 -6.36 10.54
N VAL A 381 10.79 -5.13 10.12
CA VAL A 381 9.84 -4.27 9.41
C VAL A 381 10.40 -3.93 8.04
N ASP A 382 9.51 -3.61 7.11
CA ASP A 382 9.86 -3.23 5.75
C ASP A 382 10.58 -1.86 5.69
N PRO A 383 11.36 -1.59 4.63
CA PRO A 383 12.12 -0.35 4.50
C PRO A 383 11.27 0.87 4.08
N LEU A 384 10.00 0.70 3.70
CA LEU A 384 9.14 1.76 3.16
C LEU A 384 8.25 2.43 4.23
#